data_AF-G0NTJ2-F1
#
_entry.id   AF-G0NTJ2-F1
#
_cell.length_a   1.000
_cell.length_b   1.000
_cell.length_c   1.000
_cell.angle_alpha   90.00
_cell.angle_beta   90.00
_cell.angle_gamma   90.00
#
_symmetry.space_group_name_H-M   'P 1'
#
loop_
_entity.id
_entity.type
_entity.pdbx_description
1 polymer ?
#
loop_
_entity_poly.entity_id
_entity_poly.type
_entity_poly.pdbx_seq_one_letter_code
_entity_poly.pdbx_strand_id
1 'polypeptide(L)'
;MPNPSATAGDEYRASLTSAGLSPNAVQGILNISGEAYVKFSKQEDRPNFGDAIGAVNRFHSDLQSFINTQPKKDQDAYGAWRDNEKNHYKC
;
A
#
# COMPACT_ATOMS: atom_id res chain seq x y z
N MET A 1 9.71 7.35 23.93
CA MET A 1 8.70 6.40 23.40
C MET A 1 9.04 6.16 21.94
N PRO A 2 9.07 4.92 21.42
CA PRO A 2 9.28 4.71 20.00
C PRO A 2 8.12 5.33 19.22
N ASN A 3 8.45 6.04 18.14
CA ASN A 3 7.50 6.77 17.31
C ASN A 3 6.60 5.76 16.54
N PRO A 4 5.27 5.72 16.77
CA PRO A 4 4.39 4.73 16.14
C PRO A 4 4.32 4.85 14.61
N SER A 5 4.81 5.95 14.02
CA SER A 5 4.85 6.10 12.55
C SER A 5 6.05 5.41 11.90
N ALA A 6 7.15 5.19 12.65
CA ALA A 6 8.32 4.50 12.11
C ALA A 6 8.06 2.99 11.96
N THR A 7 7.26 2.42 12.87
CA THR A 7 6.96 0.99 12.90
C THR A 7 6.01 0.54 11.78
N ALA A 8 4.95 1.30 11.47
CA ALA A 8 3.97 0.88 10.47
C ALA A 8 4.52 0.84 9.02
N GLY A 9 5.33 1.83 8.65
CA GLY A 9 5.96 1.86 7.32
C GLY A 9 7.03 0.76 7.15
N ASP A 10 7.79 0.48 8.21
CA ASP A 10 8.81 -0.56 8.21
C ASP A 10 8.19 -1.97 8.25
N GLU A 11 7.09 -2.17 8.98
CA GLU A 11 6.30 -3.41 8.97
C GLU A 11 5.70 -3.68 7.59
N TYR A 12 5.15 -2.65 6.95
CA TYR A 12 4.60 -2.77 5.60
C TYR A 12 5.70 -3.12 4.58
N ARG A 13 6.85 -2.44 4.65
CA ARG A 13 8.03 -2.78 3.84
C ARG A 13 8.48 -4.23 4.09
N ALA A 14 8.57 -4.65 5.34
CA ALA A 14 8.98 -6.00 5.72
C ALA A 14 8.02 -7.04 5.15
N SER A 15 6.72 -6.81 5.27
CA SER A 15 5.67 -7.68 4.73
C SER A 15 5.80 -7.88 3.21
N LEU A 16 5.98 -6.80 2.45
CA LEU A 16 6.19 -6.86 1.00
C LEU A 16 7.50 -7.56 0.62
N THR A 17 8.56 -7.31 1.38
CA THR A 17 9.87 -7.94 1.17
C THR A 17 9.80 -9.44 1.45
N SER A 18 9.13 -9.85 2.54
CA SER A 18 8.90 -11.25 2.89
C SER A 18 8.00 -11.97 1.89
N ALA A 19 7.11 -11.26 1.20
CA ALA A 19 6.31 -11.80 0.10
C ALA A 19 7.13 -12.02 -1.20
N GLY A 20 8.39 -11.59 -1.23
CA GLY A 20 9.30 -11.85 -2.35
C GLY A 20 9.28 -10.79 -3.44
N LEU A 21 8.70 -9.62 -3.18
CA LEU A 21 8.77 -8.49 -4.10
C LEU A 21 10.21 -7.96 -4.21
N SER A 22 10.59 -7.53 -5.41
CA SER A 22 11.88 -6.88 -5.64
C SER A 22 12.00 -5.55 -4.89
N PRO A 23 13.23 -5.12 -4.52
CA PRO A 23 13.44 -3.84 -3.83
C PRO A 23 12.86 -2.64 -4.58
N ASN A 24 12.92 -2.65 -5.92
CA ASN A 24 12.36 -1.60 -6.76
C ASN A 24 10.82 -1.58 -6.70
N ALA A 25 10.17 -2.74 -6.76
CA ALA A 25 8.72 -2.85 -6.60
C ALA A 25 8.28 -2.39 -5.20
N VAL A 26 8.98 -2.82 -4.15
CA VAL A 26 8.72 -2.38 -2.77
C VAL A 26 8.83 -0.86 -2.65
N GLN A 27 9.90 -0.26 -3.17
CA GLN A 27 10.08 1.19 -3.11
C GLN A 27 8.99 1.94 -3.88
N GLY A 28 8.57 1.45 -5.05
CA GLY A 28 7.46 2.03 -5.80
C GLY A 28 6.13 1.98 -5.06
N ILE A 29 5.82 0.85 -4.43
CA ILE A 29 4.62 0.70 -3.57
C ILE A 29 4.66 1.69 -2.41
N LEU A 30 5.81 1.83 -1.73
CA LEU A 30 5.96 2.76 -0.61
C LEU A 30 5.79 4.22 -1.04
N ASN A 31 6.31 4.59 -2.22
CA ASN A 31 6.13 5.93 -2.77
C ASN A 31 4.65 6.22 -3.04
N ILE A 32 3.93 5.31 -3.70
CA ILE A 32 2.50 5.45 -3.98
C ILE A 32 1.70 5.55 -2.67
N SER A 33 2.04 4.73 -1.68
CA SER A 33 1.39 4.74 -0.36
C SER A 33 1.63 6.07 0.38
N GLY A 34 2.86 6.58 0.34
CA GLY A 34 3.21 7.87 0.92
C GLY A 34 2.51 9.04 0.24
N GLU A 35 2.44 9.03 -1.10
CA GLU A 35 1.71 10.05 -1.86
C GLU A 35 0.21 10.03 -1.55
N ALA A 36 -0.40 8.85 -1.46
CA ALA A 36 -1.81 8.71 -1.09
C ALA A 36 -2.08 9.27 0.31
N TYR A 37 -1.21 8.96 1.28
CA TYR A 37 -1.30 9.51 2.63
C TYR A 37 -1.16 11.04 2.65
N VAL A 38 -0.21 11.59 1.91
CA VAL A 38 -0.01 13.05 1.81
C VAL A 38 -1.20 13.72 1.12
N LYS A 39 -1.76 13.11 0.06
CA LYS A 39 -2.96 13.62 -0.63
C LYS A 39 -4.18 13.61 0.29
N PHE A 40 -4.38 12.54 1.04
CA PHE A 40 -5.50 12.42 1.98
C PHE A 40 -5.36 13.36 3.19
N SER A 41 -4.17 13.46 3.79
CA SER A 41 -3.92 14.35 4.94
C SER A 41 -3.98 15.84 4.61
N LYS A 42 -3.88 16.21 3.33
CA LYS A 42 -4.10 17.57 2.83
C LYS A 42 -5.55 17.85 2.44
N GLN A 43 -6.38 16.82 2.35
CA GLN A 43 -7.82 16.96 2.15
C GLN A 43 -8.42 17.48 3.47
N GLU A 44 -9.35 18.43 3.38
CA GLU A 44 -9.90 19.28 4.46
C GLU A 44 -9.97 18.66 5.87
N ASP A 45 -9.95 19.51 6.91
CA ASP A 45 -9.89 19.20 8.36
C ASP A 45 -10.81 18.05 8.85
N ARG A 46 -11.84 17.67 8.07
CA ARG A 46 -12.73 16.52 8.29
C ARG A 46 -13.18 15.89 6.96
N PRO A 47 -12.42 14.95 6.36
CA PRO A 47 -12.87 14.24 5.18
C PRO A 47 -14.15 13.47 5.49
N ASN A 48 -15.18 13.58 4.65
CA ASN A 48 -16.39 12.77 4.82
C ASN A 48 -16.10 11.32 4.41
N PHE A 49 -16.99 10.40 4.76
CA PHE A 49 -16.81 8.98 4.45
C PHE A 49 -16.64 8.71 2.94
N GLY A 50 -17.33 9.48 2.08
CA GLY A 50 -17.19 9.38 0.63
C GLY A 50 -15.79 9.76 0.13
N ASP A 51 -15.19 10.80 0.71
CA ASP A 51 -13.81 11.21 0.39
C ASP A 51 -12.80 10.14 0.80
N ALA A 52 -12.99 9.52 1.97
CA ALA A 52 -12.15 8.42 2.43
C ALA A 52 -12.24 7.20 1.50
N ILE A 53 -13.45 6.80 1.10
CA ILE A 53 -13.64 5.71 0.12
C ILE A 53 -13.00 6.07 -1.23
N GLY A 54 -13.17 7.31 -1.69
CA GLY A 54 -12.57 7.81 -2.92
C GLY A 54 -11.04 7.76 -2.88
N ALA A 55 -10.43 8.17 -1.78
CA ALA A 55 -8.98 8.14 -1.59
C ALA A 55 -8.43 6.71 -1.59
N VAL A 56 -9.09 5.78 -0.88
CA VAL A 56 -8.71 4.36 -0.85
C VAL A 56 -8.84 3.72 -2.24
N ASN A 57 -9.92 4.00 -2.97
CA ASN A 57 -10.12 3.47 -4.32
C ASN A 57 -9.05 3.96 -5.30
N ARG A 58 -8.68 5.25 -5.23
CA ARG A 58 -7.59 5.80 -6.06
C ARG A 58 -6.25 5.15 -5.71
N PHE A 59 -5.93 5.06 -4.43
CA PHE A 59 -4.73 4.38 -3.95
C PHE A 59 -4.63 2.94 -4.49
N HIS A 60 -5.73 2.19 -4.41
CA HIS A 60 -5.78 0.83 -4.92
C HIS A 60 -5.56 0.75 -6.43
N SER A 61 -6.18 1.66 -7.18
CA SER A 61 -6.03 1.76 -8.64
C SER A 61 -4.60 2.12 -9.04
N ASP A 62 -3.96 3.06 -8.34
CA ASP A 62 -2.57 3.49 -8.59
C ASP A 62 -1.60 2.33 -8.33
N LEU A 63 -1.78 1.60 -7.22
CA LEU A 63 -0.98 0.41 -6.92
C LEU A 63 -1.16 -0.67 -7.98
N GLN A 64 -2.39 -0.97 -8.39
CA GLN A 64 -2.64 -1.99 -9.41
C GLN A 64 -2.03 -1.61 -10.76
N SER A 65 -2.15 -0.33 -11.14
CA SER A 65 -1.55 0.19 -12.38
C SER A 65 -0.03 0.08 -12.34
N PHE A 66 0.59 0.45 -11.22
CA PHE A 66 2.03 0.31 -11.03
C PHE A 66 2.48 -1.15 -11.10
N ILE A 67 1.83 -2.06 -10.36
CA ILE A 67 2.22 -3.47 -10.33
C ILE A 67 2.14 -4.12 -11.70
N ASN A 68 1.14 -3.78 -12.51
CA ASN A 68 1.04 -4.29 -13.88
C ASN A 68 2.21 -3.89 -14.79
N THR A 69 2.99 -2.87 -14.42
CA THR A 69 4.24 -2.50 -15.13
C THR A 69 5.47 -3.26 -14.65
N GLN A 70 5.39 -3.91 -13.49
CA GLN A 70 6.50 -4.65 -12.90
C GLN A 70 6.67 -6.03 -13.57
N PRO A 71 7.83 -6.70 -13.42
CA PRO A 71 8.03 -8.05 -13.92
C PRO A 71 6.98 -9.03 -13.37
N LYS A 72 6.66 -10.08 -14.13
CA LYS A 72 5.64 -11.06 -13.75
C LYS A 72 5.84 -11.67 -12.37
N LYS A 73 7.09 -11.89 -11.96
CA LYS A 73 7.45 -12.33 -10.61
C LYS A 73 6.90 -11.40 -9.52
N ASP A 74 7.05 -10.09 -9.70
CA ASP A 74 6.57 -9.09 -8.73
C ASP A 74 5.04 -8.95 -8.77
N GLN A 75 4.43 -9.13 -9.94
CA GLN A 75 2.96 -9.19 -10.08
C GLN A 75 2.38 -10.38 -9.31
N ASP A 76 2.95 -11.57 -9.49
CA ASP A 76 2.50 -12.80 -8.83
C ASP A 76 2.72 -12.73 -7.30
N ALA A 77 3.90 -12.23 -6.88
CA ALA A 77 4.23 -12.03 -5.47
C ALA A 77 3.25 -11.05 -4.78
N TYR A 78 2.95 -9.93 -5.44
CA TYR A 78 1.99 -8.96 -4.92
C TYR A 78 0.56 -9.50 -4.87
N GLY A 79 0.14 -10.28 -5.88
CA GLY A 79 -1.15 -10.96 -5.88
C GLY A 79 -1.31 -11.92 -4.69
N ALA A 80 -0.31 -12.77 -4.47
CA ALA A 80 -0.28 -13.70 -3.35
C ALA A 80 -0.28 -12.99 -1.99
N TRP A 81 0.50 -11.92 -1.86
CA TRP A 81 0.52 -11.07 -0.68
C TRP A 81 -0.85 -10.46 -0.38
N ARG A 82 -1.51 -9.88 -1.40
CA ARG A 82 -2.85 -9.29 -1.26
C ARG A 82 -3.89 -10.31 -0.78
N ASP A 83 -3.86 -11.52 -1.34
CA ASP A 83 -4.81 -12.56 -0.95
C ASP A 83 -4.55 -13.09 0.46
N ASN A 84 -3.29 -13.13 0.90
CA ASN A 84 -2.93 -13.43 2.28
C ASN A 84 -3.43 -12.34 3.26
N GLU A 85 -3.23 -11.05 2.92
CA GLU A 85 -3.77 -9.94 3.72
C GLU A 85 -5.29 -10.00 3.83
N LYS A 86 -6.01 -10.22 2.73
CA LYS A 86 -7.47 -10.38 2.76
C LYS A 86 -7.93 -11.50 3.69
N ASN A 87 -7.19 -12.60 3.76
CA ASN A 87 -7.52 -13.72 4.63
C ASN A 87 -7.21 -13.43 6.11
N HIS A 88 -6.20 -12.58 6.39
CA HIS A 88 -5.91 -12.13 7.75
C HIS A 88 -7.00 -11.22 8.35
N TYR A 89 -7.74 -10.49 7.51
CA TYR A 89 -8.83 -9.60 7.92
C TYR A 89 -10.24 -10.19 7.73
N LYS A 90 -10.35 -11.49 7.37
CA LYS A 90 -11.64 -12.19 7.45
C LYS A 90 -11.93 -12.54 8.90
N CYS A 91 -12.84 -11.78 9.52
CA CYS A 91 -13.52 -12.17 10.75
C CYS A 91 -14.36 -13.44 10.54
#